data_AF-A0AA38Y2W2-F1
#
_entry.id   AF-A0AA38Y2W2-F1
#
_cell.length_a   1.000
_cell.length_b   1.000
_cell.length_c   1.000
_cell.angle_alpha   90.00
_cell.angle_beta   90.00
_cell.angle_gamma   90.00
#
_symmetry.space_group_name_H-M   'P 1'
#
loop_
_entity.id
_entity.type
_entity.pdbx_description
1 polymer ?
#
loop_
_entity_poly.entity_id
_entity_poly.type
_entity_poly.pdbx_seq_one_letter_code
_entity_poly.pdbx_strand_id
1 'polypeptide(L)'
;MPTPQDAFSRLSLESYLAFEDSRCNLQHRRREVWDILSSFDGWRFAIEFRPADWDKVTEVQRNSALTIPGDLEGTMLYRGCHDVAAWQALNKALPSSVRARMFGEKLKRRFVRRFQEFDGLRNAGQGGNGERRKLEDIVRELRYLPRIAKKDLMQRREGKATTIVVLIKALRDVCGSQVSIPSLPGSSLYHQLIHNVDSDQDMFVLDAIRAVNFNDPSWAMTTDEVREVTQILQRIEAALRSITAPSLYTATVRDITNAVQAKAPRRRGT
;
A
#
# COMPACT_ATOMS: atom_id res chain seq x y z
N MET A 1 -5.90 -44.83 13.20
CA MET A 1 -5.56 -43.97 12.03
C MET A 1 -6.25 -42.64 12.25
N PRO A 2 -5.54 -41.50 12.20
CA PRO A 2 -6.19 -40.19 12.34
C PRO A 2 -7.15 -39.98 11.18
N THR A 3 -8.32 -39.41 11.44
CA THR A 3 -9.31 -39.13 10.39
C THR A 3 -8.78 -38.02 9.47
N PRO A 4 -9.25 -37.90 8.21
CA PRO A 4 -8.83 -36.81 7.32
C PRO A 4 -9.06 -35.41 7.93
N GLN A 5 -10.03 -35.29 8.84
CA GLN A 5 -10.35 -34.08 9.61
C GLN A 5 -9.24 -33.68 10.61
N ASP A 6 -8.51 -34.66 11.15
CA ASP A 6 -7.39 -34.42 12.06
C ASP A 6 -6.12 -33.96 11.33
N ALA A 7 -5.97 -34.31 10.03
CA ALA A 7 -4.84 -33.87 9.22
C ALA A 7 -4.94 -32.38 8.84
N PHE A 8 -6.16 -31.87 8.58
CA PHE A 8 -6.39 -30.45 8.31
C PHE A 8 -6.29 -29.55 9.55
N SER A 9 -6.39 -30.14 10.75
CA SER A 9 -6.35 -29.46 12.03
C SER A 9 -4.94 -29.09 12.51
N ARG A 10 -3.89 -29.60 11.86
CA ARG A 10 -2.47 -29.37 12.26
C ARG A 10 -1.80 -28.17 11.60
N LEU A 11 -2.53 -27.42 10.77
CA LEU A 11 -2.13 -26.09 10.31
C LEU A 11 -3.14 -25.11 10.89
N SER A 12 -3.05 -24.85 12.20
CA SER A 12 -3.91 -23.84 12.82
C SER A 12 -3.60 -22.51 12.14
N LEU A 13 -4.64 -21.81 11.72
CA LEU A 13 -4.49 -20.39 11.41
C LEU A 13 -3.91 -19.69 12.65
N GLU A 14 -3.20 -18.58 12.45
CA GLU A 14 -2.81 -17.74 13.56
C GLU A 14 -4.04 -17.41 14.41
N SER A 15 -3.88 -17.36 15.74
CA SER A 15 -5.04 -17.33 16.66
C SER A 15 -6.03 -16.22 16.35
N TYR A 16 -5.58 -15.08 15.83
CA TYR A 16 -6.43 -13.94 15.46
C TYR A 16 -7.23 -14.13 14.15
N LEU A 17 -6.86 -15.09 13.32
CA LEU A 17 -7.59 -15.50 12.11
C LEU A 17 -8.52 -16.69 12.37
N ALA A 18 -8.60 -17.19 13.62
CA ALA A 18 -9.62 -18.18 13.96
C ALA A 18 -11.01 -17.55 13.82
N PHE A 19 -11.92 -18.22 13.13
CA PHE A 19 -13.26 -17.68 12.83
C PHE A 19 -14.07 -17.33 14.08
N GLU A 20 -13.86 -18.11 15.15
CA GLU A 20 -14.54 -17.97 16.44
C GLU A 20 -13.84 -16.98 17.39
N ASP A 21 -12.68 -16.43 17.02
CA ASP A 21 -11.99 -15.41 17.81
C ASP A 21 -12.86 -14.15 17.91
N SER A 22 -13.02 -13.60 19.12
CA SER A 22 -13.84 -12.41 19.35
C SER A 22 -13.34 -11.17 18.59
N ARG A 23 -12.06 -11.14 18.21
CA ARG A 23 -11.44 -10.12 17.35
C ARG A 23 -11.77 -10.33 15.87
N CYS A 24 -12.19 -11.53 15.48
CA CYS A 24 -12.58 -11.92 14.14
C CYS A 24 -14.08 -11.69 13.88
N ASN A 25 -14.55 -10.46 14.17
CA ASN A 25 -15.93 -10.07 13.89
C ASN A 25 -16.20 -9.91 12.38
N LEU A 26 -17.46 -9.72 11.98
CA LEU A 26 -17.84 -9.62 10.56
C LEU A 26 -17.07 -8.51 9.83
N GLN A 27 -16.82 -7.37 10.47
CA GLN A 27 -16.07 -6.27 9.86
C GLN A 27 -14.61 -6.65 9.59
N HIS A 28 -13.97 -7.39 10.50
CA HIS A 28 -12.65 -7.94 10.26
C HIS A 28 -12.69 -8.95 9.11
N ARG A 29 -13.64 -9.89 9.14
CA ARG A 29 -13.76 -10.91 8.09
C ARG A 29 -13.98 -10.31 6.70
N ARG A 30 -14.86 -9.29 6.60
CA ARG A 30 -15.06 -8.52 5.38
C ARG A 30 -13.76 -7.95 4.84
N ARG A 31 -12.97 -7.28 5.69
CA ARG A 31 -11.68 -6.70 5.29
C ARG A 31 -10.71 -7.76 4.76
N GLU A 32 -10.54 -8.85 5.49
CA GLU A 32 -9.58 -9.91 5.12
C GLU A 32 -10.00 -10.61 3.82
N VAL A 33 -11.28 -10.97 3.67
CA VAL A 33 -11.78 -11.59 2.44
C VAL A 33 -11.67 -10.63 1.26
N TRP A 34 -11.95 -9.34 1.44
CA TRP A 34 -11.74 -8.33 0.39
C TRP A 34 -10.28 -8.23 -0.04
N ASP A 35 -9.37 -8.20 0.92
CA ASP A 35 -7.93 -8.13 0.65
C ASP A 35 -7.46 -9.39 -0.08
N ILE A 36 -7.97 -10.58 0.29
CA ILE A 36 -7.71 -11.84 -0.42
C ILE A 36 -8.21 -11.77 -1.87
N LEU A 37 -9.49 -11.47 -2.08
CA LEU A 37 -10.08 -11.49 -3.43
C LEU A 37 -9.46 -10.41 -4.32
N SER A 38 -9.28 -9.19 -3.80
CA SER A 38 -8.66 -8.11 -4.55
C SER A 38 -7.17 -8.36 -4.86
N SER A 39 -6.49 -9.23 -4.12
CA SER A 39 -5.10 -9.58 -4.42
C SER A 39 -4.94 -10.28 -5.77
N PHE A 40 -5.96 -11.01 -6.24
CA PHE A 40 -5.94 -11.64 -7.56
C PHE A 40 -6.09 -10.63 -8.70
N ASP A 41 -6.65 -9.44 -8.44
CA ASP A 41 -6.64 -8.34 -9.41
C ASP A 41 -5.24 -7.71 -9.45
N GLY A 42 -4.67 -7.60 -10.65
CA GLY A 42 -3.33 -7.04 -10.84
C GLY A 42 -3.21 -5.53 -10.59
N TRP A 43 -4.32 -4.78 -10.56
CA TRP A 43 -4.31 -3.31 -10.61
C TRP A 43 -5.19 -2.65 -9.55
N ARG A 44 -6.32 -3.26 -9.19
CA ARG A 44 -7.28 -2.68 -8.24
C ARG A 44 -6.92 -3.02 -6.80
N PHE A 45 -6.87 -2.01 -5.93
CA PHE A 45 -6.73 -2.23 -4.49
C PHE A 45 -8.06 -2.69 -3.87
N ALA A 46 -8.02 -3.24 -2.66
CA ALA A 46 -9.22 -3.71 -1.95
C ALA A 46 -10.33 -2.64 -1.88
N ILE A 47 -9.98 -1.37 -1.66
CA ILE A 47 -10.93 -0.24 -1.62
C ILE A 47 -11.57 0.08 -2.98
N GLU A 48 -10.94 -0.31 -4.09
CA GLU A 48 -11.43 -0.13 -5.45
C GLU A 48 -12.14 -1.38 -5.97
N PHE A 49 -11.95 -2.51 -5.30
CA PHE A 49 -12.52 -3.80 -5.67
C PHE A 49 -13.97 -3.86 -5.19
N ARG A 50 -14.91 -3.92 -6.14
CA ARG A 50 -16.35 -4.13 -5.86
C ARG A 50 -16.93 -3.26 -4.73
N PRO A 51 -16.73 -1.92 -4.73
CA PRO A 51 -17.13 -1.07 -3.61
C PRO A 51 -18.63 -1.13 -3.30
N ALA A 52 -19.47 -1.33 -4.34
CA ALA A 52 -20.91 -1.44 -4.20
C ALA A 52 -21.37 -2.67 -3.39
N ASP A 53 -20.52 -3.69 -3.24
CA ASP A 53 -20.87 -4.90 -2.51
C ASP A 53 -20.45 -4.84 -1.04
N TRP A 54 -19.60 -3.87 -0.66
CA TRP A 54 -19.10 -3.71 0.70
C TRP A 54 -20.27 -3.71 1.70
N ASP A 55 -21.21 -2.78 1.54
CA ASP A 55 -22.31 -2.60 2.50
C ASP A 55 -23.39 -3.68 2.44
N LYS A 56 -23.39 -4.53 1.42
CA LYS A 56 -24.39 -5.60 1.27
C LYS A 56 -24.07 -6.84 2.11
N VAL A 57 -22.82 -6.99 2.53
CA VAL A 57 -22.39 -8.08 3.42
C VAL A 57 -22.73 -7.71 4.87
N THR A 58 -23.84 -8.25 5.39
CA THR A 58 -24.42 -7.90 6.71
C THR A 58 -24.70 -9.13 7.57
N GLU A 59 -24.84 -8.97 8.89
CA GLU A 59 -25.04 -10.10 9.81
C GLU A 59 -26.36 -10.89 9.60
N VAL A 60 -27.34 -10.29 8.92
CA VAL A 60 -28.73 -10.78 8.83
C VAL A 60 -28.88 -11.97 7.86
N GLN A 61 -27.86 -12.31 7.06
CA GLN A 61 -27.93 -13.31 5.99
C GLN A 61 -27.80 -14.78 6.46
N ARG A 62 -28.32 -15.14 7.63
CA ARG A 62 -28.20 -16.53 8.15
C ARG A 62 -28.93 -17.59 7.34
N ASN A 63 -29.90 -17.25 6.47
CA ASN A 63 -30.77 -18.22 5.79
C ASN A 63 -30.92 -18.06 4.27
N SER A 64 -30.31 -17.04 3.63
CA SER A 64 -30.34 -16.87 2.17
C SER A 64 -29.13 -17.56 1.55
N ALA A 65 -29.31 -18.26 0.42
CA ALA A 65 -28.21 -18.92 -0.30
C ALA A 65 -26.98 -18.00 -0.40
N LEU A 66 -25.87 -18.37 0.25
CA LEU A 66 -24.60 -17.62 0.25
C LEU A 66 -23.89 -17.66 -1.12
N THR A 67 -24.62 -18.02 -2.18
CA THR A 67 -24.11 -18.22 -3.53
C THR A 67 -24.84 -17.27 -4.45
N ILE A 68 -24.08 -16.50 -5.22
CA ILE A 68 -24.60 -15.57 -6.21
C ILE A 68 -24.42 -16.23 -7.58
N PRO A 69 -25.51 -16.66 -8.24
CA PRO A 69 -25.41 -17.32 -9.54
C PRO A 69 -24.67 -16.47 -10.56
N GLY A 70 -23.68 -17.06 -11.24
CA GLY A 70 -22.87 -16.38 -12.25
C GLY A 70 -21.79 -15.43 -11.71
N ASP A 71 -21.65 -15.29 -10.38
CA ASP A 71 -20.67 -14.39 -9.76
C ASP A 71 -19.85 -15.12 -8.70
N LEU A 72 -18.70 -15.66 -9.14
CA LEU A 72 -17.79 -16.41 -8.28
C LEU A 72 -17.15 -15.51 -7.20
N GLU A 73 -16.70 -14.31 -7.57
CA GLU A 73 -16.08 -13.37 -6.63
C GLU A 73 -17.08 -12.93 -5.58
N GLY A 74 -18.30 -12.56 -5.99
CA GLY A 74 -19.40 -12.28 -5.08
C GLY A 74 -19.71 -13.48 -4.18
N THR A 75 -19.82 -14.69 -4.73
CA THR A 75 -20.05 -15.90 -3.93
C THR A 75 -18.96 -16.11 -2.87
N MET A 76 -17.68 -15.98 -3.24
CA MET A 76 -16.56 -16.15 -2.30
C MET A 76 -16.52 -15.06 -1.25
N LEU A 77 -16.94 -13.85 -1.62
CA LEU A 77 -17.04 -12.72 -0.72
C LEU A 77 -18.06 -12.98 0.40
N TYR A 78 -19.29 -13.36 0.03
CA TYR A 78 -20.33 -13.66 1.01
C TYR A 78 -19.99 -14.92 1.81
N ARG A 79 -19.59 -16.02 1.16
CA ARG A 79 -19.21 -17.25 1.87
C ARG A 79 -18.04 -17.02 2.80
N GLY A 80 -16.98 -16.36 2.35
CA GLY A 80 -15.79 -16.10 3.16
C GLY A 80 -16.09 -15.32 4.44
N CYS A 81 -17.12 -14.48 4.44
CA CYS A 81 -17.48 -13.67 5.61
C CYS A 81 -18.37 -14.38 6.64
N HIS A 82 -19.10 -15.41 6.21
CA HIS A 82 -20.17 -16.04 7.00
C HIS A 82 -19.98 -17.54 7.24
N ASP A 83 -19.20 -18.23 6.41
CA ASP A 83 -18.94 -19.66 6.50
C ASP A 83 -17.51 -19.94 6.98
N VAL A 84 -17.38 -20.79 8.01
CA VAL A 84 -16.10 -21.12 8.65
C VAL A 84 -15.15 -21.80 7.66
N ALA A 85 -15.66 -22.74 6.87
CA ALA A 85 -14.83 -23.52 5.94
C ALA A 85 -14.30 -22.63 4.80
N ALA A 86 -15.15 -21.78 4.22
CA ALA A 86 -14.75 -20.81 3.21
C ALA A 86 -13.74 -19.79 3.75
N TRP A 87 -13.97 -19.25 4.95
CA TRP A 87 -13.03 -18.35 5.63
C TRP A 87 -11.64 -18.98 5.79
N GLN A 88 -11.60 -20.21 6.30
CA GLN A 88 -10.35 -20.93 6.52
C GLN A 88 -9.64 -21.24 5.21
N ALA A 89 -10.39 -21.68 4.20
CA ALA A 89 -9.85 -21.98 2.87
C ALA A 89 -9.22 -20.74 2.22
N LEU A 90 -9.91 -19.59 2.26
CA LEU A 90 -9.41 -18.34 1.69
C LEU A 90 -8.14 -17.85 2.39
N ASN A 91 -8.11 -17.85 3.73
CA ASN A 91 -6.92 -17.43 4.48
C ASN A 91 -5.72 -18.37 4.28
N LYS A 92 -5.96 -19.67 4.08
CA LYS A 92 -4.91 -20.64 3.72
C LYS A 92 -4.43 -20.44 2.29
N ALA A 93 -5.34 -20.14 1.36
CA ALA A 93 -5.00 -19.91 -0.05
C ALA A 93 -4.12 -18.68 -0.22
N LEU A 94 -4.35 -17.62 0.56
CA LEU A 94 -3.56 -16.40 0.47
C LEU A 94 -3.20 -15.82 1.86
N PRO A 95 -2.07 -16.25 2.45
CA PRO A 95 -1.62 -15.76 3.75
C PRO A 95 -1.36 -14.24 3.79
N SER A 96 -1.42 -13.66 4.99
CA SER A 96 -1.31 -12.20 5.21
C SER A 96 -0.01 -11.61 4.65
N SER A 97 1.14 -12.25 4.91
CA SER A 97 2.44 -11.88 4.34
C SER A 97 2.47 -11.88 2.80
N VAL A 98 1.81 -12.86 2.16
CA VAL A 98 1.73 -12.94 0.69
C VAL A 98 0.88 -11.79 0.15
N ARG A 99 -0.27 -11.52 0.78
CA ARG A 99 -1.14 -10.38 0.42
C ARG A 99 -0.41 -9.05 0.55
N ALA A 100 0.35 -8.86 1.63
CA ALA A 100 1.17 -7.67 1.84
C ALA A 100 2.17 -7.44 0.70
N ARG A 101 2.86 -8.51 0.27
CA ARG A 101 3.78 -8.45 -0.87
C ARG A 101 3.04 -8.10 -2.17
N MET A 102 1.92 -8.75 -2.45
CA MET A 102 1.12 -8.48 -3.65
C MET A 102 0.57 -7.04 -3.68
N PHE A 103 0.16 -6.50 -2.53
CA PHE A 103 -0.21 -5.10 -2.38
C PHE A 103 0.97 -4.18 -2.73
N GLY A 104 2.16 -4.43 -2.16
CA GLY A 104 3.36 -3.67 -2.46
C GLY A 104 3.74 -3.71 -3.95
N GLU A 105 3.67 -4.88 -4.58
CA GLU A 105 3.92 -5.06 -6.02
C GLU A 105 2.90 -4.31 -6.89
N LYS A 106 1.62 -4.31 -6.51
CA LYS A 106 0.55 -3.55 -7.17
C LYS A 106 0.79 -2.05 -7.04
N LEU A 107 1.12 -1.58 -5.84
CA LEU A 107 1.46 -0.19 -5.57
C LEU A 107 2.66 0.26 -6.41
N LYS A 108 3.73 -0.54 -6.43
CA LYS A 108 4.93 -0.31 -7.25
C LYS A 108 4.57 -0.19 -8.72
N ARG A 109 3.78 -1.12 -9.26
CA ARG A 109 3.35 -1.12 -10.67
C ARG A 109 2.59 0.16 -11.02
N ARG A 110 1.69 0.63 -10.17
CA ARG A 110 0.94 1.87 -10.42
C ARG A 110 1.82 3.11 -10.38
N PHE A 111 2.74 3.22 -9.43
CA PHE A 111 3.73 4.31 -9.43
C PHE A 111 4.58 4.31 -10.68
N VAL A 112 5.19 3.16 -11.01
CA VAL A 112 6.05 3.00 -12.21
C VAL A 112 5.30 3.40 -13.47
N ARG A 113 4.07 2.92 -13.64
CA ARG A 113 3.24 3.28 -14.79
C ARG A 113 3.03 4.80 -14.89
N ARG A 114 2.71 5.48 -13.80
CA ARG A 114 2.49 6.94 -13.81
C ARG A 114 3.76 7.73 -14.06
N PHE A 115 4.90 7.30 -13.52
CA PHE A 115 6.18 7.92 -13.84
C PHE A 115 6.55 7.73 -15.33
N GLN A 116 6.33 6.55 -15.89
CA GLN A 116 6.54 6.29 -17.31
C GLN A 116 5.61 7.11 -18.20
N GLU A 117 4.34 7.26 -17.84
CA GLU A 117 3.39 8.13 -18.55
C GLU A 117 3.85 9.59 -18.51
N PHE A 118 4.35 10.07 -17.36
CA PHE A 118 4.92 11.41 -17.23
C PHE A 118 6.18 11.61 -18.09
N ASP A 119 7.12 10.66 -18.04
CA ASP A 119 8.33 10.70 -18.87
C ASP A 119 7.97 10.70 -20.36
N GLY A 120 6.94 9.95 -20.76
CA GLY A 120 6.40 9.96 -22.11
C GLY A 120 5.87 11.33 -22.53
N LEU A 121 5.10 12.01 -21.66
CA LEU A 121 4.64 13.38 -21.91
C LEU A 121 5.82 14.36 -22.03
N ARG A 122 6.81 14.25 -21.15
CA ARG A 122 8.01 15.10 -21.17
C ARG A 122 8.78 14.93 -22.47
N ASN A 123 8.99 13.69 -22.91
CA ASN A 123 9.78 13.38 -24.10
C ASN A 123 9.05 13.74 -25.40
N ALA A 124 7.72 13.68 -25.42
CA ALA A 124 6.93 14.09 -26.59
C ALA A 124 7.10 15.60 -26.88
N GLY A 125 7.28 16.43 -25.85
CA GLY A 125 7.52 17.87 -25.97
C GLY A 125 6.35 18.68 -26.57
N GLN A 126 5.25 18.02 -26.93
CA GLN A 126 4.06 18.67 -27.47
C GLN A 126 3.22 19.29 -26.36
N GLY A 127 2.56 20.40 -26.66
CA GLY A 127 1.73 21.16 -25.71
C GLY A 127 0.28 21.18 -26.14
N GLY A 128 -0.61 21.30 -25.16
CA GLY A 128 -2.04 21.37 -25.43
C GLY A 128 -2.89 21.03 -24.21
N ASN A 129 -4.20 21.18 -24.40
CA ASN A 129 -5.19 20.82 -23.38
C ASN A 129 -5.19 19.30 -23.09
N GLY A 130 -4.83 18.47 -24.08
CA GLY A 130 -4.76 17.02 -23.92
C GLY A 130 -3.65 16.59 -22.97
N GLU A 131 -2.44 17.15 -23.15
CA GLU A 131 -1.27 16.89 -22.31
C GLU A 131 -1.48 17.42 -20.89
N ARG A 132 -2.11 18.59 -20.76
CA ARG A 132 -2.47 19.14 -19.45
C ARG A 132 -3.42 18.22 -18.69
N ARG A 133 -4.49 17.72 -19.34
CA ARG A 133 -5.41 16.75 -18.72
C ARG A 133 -4.72 15.45 -18.33
N LYS A 134 -3.84 14.93 -19.19
CA LYS A 134 -3.05 13.72 -18.86
C LYS A 134 -2.13 13.96 -17.66
N LEU A 135 -1.47 15.12 -17.58
CA LEU A 135 -0.65 15.49 -16.43
C LEU A 135 -1.50 15.59 -15.16
N GLU A 136 -2.65 16.25 -15.22
CA GLU A 136 -3.59 16.33 -14.09
C GLU A 136 -4.03 14.94 -13.62
N ASP A 137 -4.34 14.03 -14.54
CA ASP A 137 -4.69 12.64 -14.22
C ASP A 137 -3.53 11.89 -13.57
N ILE A 138 -2.30 12.07 -14.05
CA ILE A 138 -1.08 11.49 -13.47
C ILE A 138 -0.87 12.02 -12.05
N VAL A 139 -0.93 13.34 -11.85
CA VAL A 139 -0.74 13.97 -10.54
C VAL A 139 -1.82 13.53 -9.56
N ARG A 140 -3.09 13.48 -10.00
CA ARG A 140 -4.22 13.00 -9.19
C ARG A 140 -3.99 11.56 -8.73
N GLU A 141 -3.58 10.68 -9.63
CA GLU A 141 -3.26 9.30 -9.28
C GLU A 141 -2.07 9.23 -8.30
N LEU A 142 -0.98 9.94 -8.59
CA LEU A 142 0.20 9.94 -7.73
C LEU A 142 -0.14 10.43 -6.32
N ARG A 143 -1.08 11.36 -6.15
CA ARG A 143 -1.60 11.76 -4.83
C ARG A 143 -2.52 10.71 -4.18
N TYR A 144 -3.27 9.97 -5.00
CA TYR A 144 -4.18 8.93 -4.52
C TYR A 144 -3.44 7.71 -3.96
N LEU A 145 -2.36 7.27 -4.61
CA LEU A 145 -1.62 6.04 -4.22
C LEU A 145 -1.08 6.07 -2.78
N PRO A 146 -0.42 7.14 -2.28
CA PRO A 146 -0.02 7.24 -0.88
C PRO A 146 -1.19 7.17 0.11
N ARG A 147 -2.36 7.71 -0.24
CA ARG A 147 -3.56 7.64 0.62
C ARG A 147 -4.05 6.22 0.78
N ILE A 148 -3.98 5.42 -0.28
CA ILE A 148 -4.29 3.99 -0.22
C ILE A 148 -3.24 3.25 0.60
N ALA A 149 -1.97 3.51 0.36
CA ALA A 149 -0.88 2.92 1.14
C ALA A 149 -0.99 3.27 2.63
N LYS A 150 -1.37 4.49 2.99
CA LYS A 150 -1.59 4.91 4.38
C LYS A 150 -2.68 4.07 5.05
N LYS A 151 -3.85 3.93 4.40
CA LYS A 151 -4.95 3.10 4.91
C LYS A 151 -4.53 1.65 5.09
N ASP A 152 -3.80 1.12 4.12
CA ASP A 152 -3.24 -0.23 4.17
C ASP A 152 -2.28 -0.42 5.36
N LEU A 153 -1.28 0.45 5.47
CA LEU A 153 -0.26 0.43 6.52
C LEU A 153 -0.84 0.53 7.94
N MET A 154 -1.93 1.28 8.10
CA MET A 154 -2.63 1.41 9.39
C MET A 154 -3.39 0.13 9.80
N GLN A 155 -3.81 -0.69 8.83
CA GLN A 155 -4.64 -1.86 9.08
C GLN A 155 -3.85 -3.17 9.06
N ARG A 156 -2.83 -3.24 8.21
CA ARG A 156 -2.09 -4.47 7.95
C ARG A 156 -1.16 -4.80 9.11
N ARG A 157 -1.08 -6.09 9.45
CA ARG A 157 -0.24 -6.60 10.55
C ARG A 157 1.14 -7.10 10.09
N GLU A 158 1.34 -7.28 8.80
CA GLU A 158 2.55 -7.85 8.22
C GLU A 158 2.95 -7.11 6.96
N GLY A 159 4.23 -7.22 6.59
CA GLY A 159 4.74 -6.74 5.30
C GLY A 159 4.73 -5.22 5.09
N LYS A 160 4.60 -4.43 6.16
CA LYS A 160 4.68 -2.95 6.11
C LYS A 160 5.97 -2.46 5.46
N ALA A 161 7.08 -3.19 5.65
CA ALA A 161 8.39 -2.95 5.04
C ALA A 161 8.31 -2.78 3.52
N THR A 162 7.63 -3.70 2.83
CA THR A 162 7.54 -3.67 1.36
C THR A 162 6.85 -2.41 0.87
N THR A 163 5.72 -2.04 1.48
CA THR A 163 4.96 -0.83 1.13
C THR A 163 5.78 0.44 1.37
N ILE A 164 6.48 0.56 2.50
CA ILE A 164 7.32 1.73 2.78
C ILE A 164 8.48 1.84 1.79
N VAL A 165 9.13 0.74 1.42
CA VAL A 165 10.20 0.77 0.41
C VAL A 165 9.68 1.32 -0.92
N VAL A 166 8.48 0.90 -1.34
CA VAL A 166 7.85 1.41 -2.58
C VAL A 166 7.57 2.91 -2.47
N LEU A 167 7.02 3.35 -1.34
CA LEU A 167 6.73 4.75 -1.06
C LEU A 167 8.01 5.61 -1.08
N ILE A 168 9.08 5.18 -0.41
CA ILE A 168 10.36 5.90 -0.37
C ILE A 168 10.98 5.99 -1.78
N LYS A 169 10.89 4.92 -2.58
CA LYS A 169 11.34 4.93 -3.98
C LYS A 169 10.52 5.93 -4.82
N ALA A 170 9.20 5.99 -4.62
CA ALA A 170 8.37 7.00 -5.29
C ALA A 170 8.73 8.44 -4.87
N LEU A 171 9.01 8.68 -3.59
CA LEU A 171 9.47 9.99 -3.11
C LEU A 171 10.81 10.40 -3.75
N ARG A 172 11.77 9.46 -3.83
CA ARG A 172 13.04 9.68 -4.54
C ARG A 172 12.80 10.07 -6.00
N ASP A 173 11.93 9.35 -6.70
CA ASP A 173 11.67 9.59 -8.12
C ASP A 173 11.03 10.97 -8.34
N VAL A 174 10.11 11.40 -7.46
CA VAL A 174 9.55 12.76 -7.49
C VAL A 174 10.61 13.83 -7.19
N CYS A 175 11.48 13.62 -6.21
CA CYS A 175 12.58 14.57 -5.91
C CYS A 175 13.58 14.71 -7.08
N GLY A 176 13.78 13.63 -7.86
CA GLY A 176 14.57 13.66 -9.09
C GLY A 176 13.86 14.32 -10.28
N SER A 177 12.53 14.36 -10.27
CA SER A 177 11.72 14.89 -11.36
C SER A 177 11.47 16.40 -11.26
N GLN A 178 12.56 17.18 -11.35
CA GLN A 178 12.53 18.66 -11.31
C GLN A 178 12.33 19.31 -12.69
N VAL A 179 12.59 18.56 -13.76
CA VAL A 179 12.47 19.07 -15.12
C VAL A 179 10.99 19.11 -15.52
N SER A 180 10.53 20.27 -15.98
CA SER A 180 9.18 20.44 -16.53
C SER A 180 9.09 19.90 -17.96
N ILE A 181 7.89 19.53 -18.37
CA ILE A 181 7.54 19.30 -19.78
C ILE A 181 7.77 20.63 -20.52
N PRO A 182 8.55 20.67 -21.61
CA PRO A 182 8.96 21.92 -22.29
C PRO A 182 7.80 22.85 -22.66
N SER A 183 6.67 22.25 -23.04
CA SER A 183 5.46 22.96 -23.47
C SER A 183 4.54 23.41 -22.32
N LEU A 184 4.80 22.98 -21.08
CA LEU A 184 3.98 23.25 -19.91
C LEU A 184 4.86 23.69 -18.73
N PRO A 185 5.12 25.00 -18.57
CA PRO A 185 5.88 25.52 -17.44
C PRO A 185 5.29 25.09 -16.09
N GLY A 186 6.14 24.69 -15.14
CA GLY A 186 5.71 24.24 -13.80
C GLY A 186 5.12 22.83 -13.75
N SER A 187 5.17 22.06 -14.84
CA SER A 187 4.63 20.70 -14.92
C SER A 187 5.49 19.62 -14.27
N SER A 188 6.68 19.95 -13.75
CA SER A 188 7.52 18.95 -13.09
C SER A 188 6.79 18.30 -11.91
N LEU A 189 6.95 16.98 -11.73
CA LEU A 189 6.31 16.28 -10.61
C LEU A 189 6.75 16.82 -9.25
N TYR A 190 8.01 17.25 -9.08
CA TYR A 190 8.46 17.89 -7.85
C TYR A 190 7.61 19.12 -7.49
N HIS A 191 7.40 20.02 -8.46
CA HIS A 191 6.58 21.20 -8.22
C HIS A 191 5.12 20.86 -7.94
N GLN A 192 4.55 19.91 -8.67
CA GLN A 192 3.15 19.51 -8.57
C GLN A 192 2.81 18.72 -7.29
N LEU A 193 3.78 18.00 -6.72
CA LEU A 193 3.55 17.08 -5.60
C LEU A 193 4.21 17.50 -4.29
N ILE A 194 5.22 18.38 -4.32
CA ILE A 194 5.98 18.77 -3.13
C ILE A 194 6.05 20.29 -2.94
N HIS A 195 6.45 21.05 -3.97
CA HIS A 195 6.73 22.48 -3.79
C HIS A 195 5.46 23.35 -3.74
N ASN A 196 4.54 23.19 -4.69
CA ASN A 196 3.32 24.01 -4.80
C ASN A 196 2.12 23.26 -4.20
N VAL A 197 2.29 22.79 -2.97
CA VAL A 197 1.23 22.06 -2.26
C VAL A 197 0.59 23.01 -1.25
N ASP A 198 -0.74 23.10 -1.30
CA ASP A 198 -1.52 23.88 -0.34
C ASP A 198 -1.31 23.33 1.08
N SER A 199 -1.38 24.20 2.09
CA SER A 199 -1.10 23.82 3.48
C SER A 199 -2.08 22.79 4.07
N ASP A 200 -3.23 22.57 3.42
CA ASP A 200 -4.26 21.60 3.79
C ASP A 200 -4.09 20.23 3.13
N GLN A 201 -3.14 20.09 2.19
CA GLN A 201 -2.90 18.85 1.47
C GLN A 201 -1.89 17.96 2.20
N ASP A 202 -2.15 16.66 2.18
CA ASP A 202 -1.24 15.63 2.70
C ASP A 202 0.16 15.77 2.07
N MET A 203 1.22 15.61 2.87
CA MET A 203 2.58 15.52 2.39
C MET A 203 2.73 14.27 1.51
N PHE A 204 3.18 14.47 0.27
CA PHE A 204 3.34 13.39 -0.70
C PHE A 204 4.18 12.27 -0.10
N VAL A 205 3.59 11.07 -0.01
CA VAL A 205 4.17 9.86 0.57
C VAL A 205 4.45 9.93 2.09
N LEU A 206 4.96 11.04 2.61
CA LEU A 206 5.45 11.13 3.99
C LEU A 206 4.36 10.88 5.02
N ASP A 207 3.12 11.30 4.78
CA ASP A 207 2.02 11.02 5.71
C ASP A 207 1.66 9.54 5.79
N ALA A 208 1.87 8.79 4.71
CA ALA A 208 1.69 7.33 4.72
C ALA A 208 2.79 6.66 5.52
N ILE A 209 4.03 7.13 5.38
CA ILE A 209 5.18 6.59 6.12
C ILE A 209 5.07 6.92 7.62
N ARG A 210 4.66 8.14 7.97
CA ARG A 210 4.46 8.56 9.38
C ARG A 210 3.35 7.81 10.09
N ALA A 211 2.39 7.26 9.35
CA ALA A 211 1.33 6.43 9.93
C ALA A 211 1.88 5.10 10.50
N VAL A 212 3.11 4.71 10.13
CA VAL A 212 3.75 3.51 10.65
C VAL A 212 4.45 3.82 11.97
N ASN A 213 4.06 3.10 13.01
CA ASN A 213 4.83 3.03 14.22
C ASN A 213 6.10 2.19 13.94
N PHE A 214 7.23 2.83 13.70
CA PHE A 214 8.50 2.15 13.45
C PHE A 214 8.96 1.28 14.62
N ASN A 215 8.36 1.40 15.81
CA ASN A 215 8.64 0.51 16.93
C ASN A 215 7.88 -0.83 16.87
N ASP A 216 6.83 -0.93 16.05
CA ASP A 216 5.98 -2.10 15.87
C ASP A 216 6.77 -3.31 15.33
N PRO A 217 6.66 -4.51 15.93
CA PRO A 217 7.32 -5.72 15.44
C PRO A 217 6.95 -6.11 13.99
N SER A 218 5.78 -5.70 13.50
CA SER A 218 5.37 -5.89 12.10
C SER A 218 6.23 -5.12 11.09
N TRP A 219 6.97 -4.13 11.57
CA TRP A 219 8.06 -3.47 10.87
C TRP A 219 9.35 -4.28 11.06
N ALA A 220 9.36 -5.51 10.54
CA ALA A 220 10.57 -6.33 10.47
C ALA A 220 11.25 -6.09 9.12
N MET A 221 12.50 -5.62 9.17
CA MET A 221 13.40 -5.52 8.02
C MET A 221 14.69 -6.26 8.33
N THR A 222 15.28 -6.86 7.31
CA THR A 222 16.65 -7.36 7.39
C THR A 222 17.65 -6.21 7.53
N THR A 223 18.84 -6.48 8.05
CA THR A 223 19.91 -5.47 8.17
C THR A 223 20.25 -4.82 6.82
N ASP A 224 20.22 -5.60 5.74
CA ASP A 224 20.51 -5.10 4.40
C ASP A 224 19.40 -4.16 3.90
N GLU A 225 18.14 -4.48 4.15
CA GLU A 225 17.01 -3.62 3.82
C GLU A 225 17.02 -2.30 4.62
N VAL A 226 17.35 -2.35 5.93
CA VAL A 226 17.52 -1.13 6.74
C VAL A 226 18.61 -0.23 6.17
N ARG A 227 19.74 -0.83 5.75
CA ARG A 227 20.84 -0.10 5.11
C ARG A 227 20.42 0.51 3.78
N GLU A 228 19.76 -0.26 2.90
CA GLU A 228 19.25 0.25 1.62
C GLU A 228 18.29 1.43 1.84
N VAL A 229 17.30 1.28 2.72
CA VAL A 229 16.31 2.32 3.00
C VAL A 229 16.97 3.57 3.57
N THR A 230 17.91 3.41 4.50
CA THR A 230 18.65 4.52 5.08
C THR A 230 19.45 5.28 4.02
N GLN A 231 20.14 4.56 3.13
CA GLN A 231 20.90 5.18 2.03
C GLN A 231 19.97 5.95 1.08
N ILE A 232 18.79 5.40 0.76
CA ILE A 232 17.83 6.10 -0.10
C ILE A 232 17.31 7.36 0.60
N LEU A 233 16.94 7.27 1.88
CA LEU A 233 16.44 8.42 2.65
C LEU A 233 17.48 9.53 2.79
N GLN A 234 18.75 9.19 3.03
CA GLN A 234 19.85 10.16 3.07
C GLN A 234 20.03 10.87 1.73
N ARG A 235 19.91 10.14 0.61
CA ARG A 235 19.95 10.74 -0.73
C ARG A 235 18.76 11.67 -0.97
N ILE A 236 17.56 11.29 -0.53
CA ILE A 236 16.36 12.12 -0.60
C ILE A 236 16.56 13.39 0.24
N GLU A 237 17.05 13.27 1.47
CA GLU A 237 17.30 14.43 2.34
C GLU A 237 18.30 15.40 1.69
N ALA A 238 19.40 14.89 1.14
CA ALA A 238 20.38 15.71 0.43
C ALA A 238 19.77 16.40 -0.79
N ALA A 239 18.96 15.68 -1.58
CA ALA A 239 18.25 16.24 -2.74
C ALA A 239 17.29 17.36 -2.32
N LEU A 240 16.45 17.13 -1.30
CA LEU A 240 15.50 18.11 -0.77
C LEU A 240 16.18 19.39 -0.29
N ARG A 241 17.35 19.27 0.37
CA ARG A 241 18.15 20.43 0.78
C ARG A 241 18.70 21.20 -0.41
N SER A 242 19.18 20.50 -1.44
CA SER A 242 19.76 21.15 -2.64
C SER A 242 18.74 21.93 -3.46
N ILE A 243 17.47 21.54 -3.41
CA ILE A 243 16.38 22.12 -4.22
C ILE A 243 15.48 23.07 -3.43
N THR A 244 15.91 23.48 -2.22
CA THR A 244 15.14 24.38 -1.34
C THR A 244 13.71 23.90 -1.10
N ALA A 245 13.54 22.59 -0.88
CA ALA A 245 12.24 22.02 -0.53
C ALA A 245 11.70 22.61 0.78
N PRO A 246 10.36 22.59 0.99
CA PRO A 246 9.77 23.06 2.24
C PRO A 246 10.47 22.44 3.45
N SER A 247 10.79 23.25 4.46
CA SER A 247 11.58 22.83 5.63
C SER A 247 10.96 21.63 6.34
N LEU A 248 9.63 21.55 6.37
CA LEU A 248 8.88 20.44 6.94
C LEU A 248 9.16 19.10 6.23
N TYR A 249 9.33 19.08 4.91
CA TYR A 249 9.70 17.87 4.17
C TYR A 249 11.08 17.37 4.59
N THR A 250 12.06 18.28 4.64
CA THR A 250 13.43 17.95 5.04
C THR A 250 13.48 17.44 6.48
N ALA A 251 12.78 18.11 7.41
CA ALA A 251 12.69 17.69 8.81
C ALA A 251 12.05 16.30 8.93
N THR A 252 10.92 16.07 8.25
CA THR A 252 10.19 14.80 8.31
C THR A 252 11.01 13.63 7.74
N VAL A 253 11.72 13.82 6.62
CA VAL A 253 12.61 12.79 6.07
C VAL A 253 13.74 12.45 7.05
N ARG A 254 14.31 13.46 7.73
CA ARG A 254 15.33 13.25 8.75
C ARG A 254 14.80 12.43 9.93
N ASP A 255 13.61 12.77 10.42
CA ASP A 255 12.98 12.04 11.54
C ASP A 255 12.74 10.57 11.17
N ILE A 256 12.22 10.31 9.97
CA ILE A 256 12.04 8.95 9.45
C ILE A 256 13.39 8.23 9.32
N THR A 257 14.42 8.90 8.83
CA THR A 257 15.78 8.33 8.70
C THR A 257 16.31 7.88 10.05
N ASN A 258 16.19 8.75 11.07
CA ASN A 258 16.62 8.45 12.43
C ASN A 258 15.83 7.26 13.02
N ALA A 259 14.52 7.21 12.80
CA ALA A 259 13.66 6.12 13.26
C ALA A 259 14.05 4.77 12.62
N VAL A 260 14.34 4.75 11.32
CA VAL A 260 14.78 3.55 10.60
C VAL A 260 16.17 3.11 11.08
N GLN A 261 17.11 4.02 11.24
CA GLN A 261 18.46 3.72 11.74
C GLN A 261 18.46 3.15 13.16
N ALA A 262 17.58 3.65 14.03
CA ALA A 262 17.44 3.14 15.40
C ALA A 262 17.08 1.64 15.46
N LYS A 263 16.51 1.09 14.38
CA LYS A 263 16.18 -0.34 14.25
C LYS A 263 17.32 -1.19 13.67
N ALA A 264 18.40 -0.60 13.17
CA ALA A 264 19.55 -1.38 12.71
C ALA A 264 20.09 -2.22 13.89
N PRO A 265 20.27 -3.54 13.74
CA PRO A 265 20.81 -4.36 14.82
C PRO A 265 22.17 -3.81 15.23
N ARG A 266 22.29 -3.39 16.49
CA ARG A 266 23.57 -2.99 17.07
C ARG A 266 24.50 -4.19 16.92
N ARG A 267 25.60 -4.04 16.17
CA ARG A 267 26.68 -5.03 16.17
C ARG A 267 27.02 -5.29 17.63
N ARG A 268 26.72 -6.50 18.13
CA ARG A 268 27.32 -6.95 19.39
C ARG A 268 28.82 -6.99 19.11
N GLY A 269 29.56 -6.10 19.76
CA GLY A 269 31.01 -6.13 19.73
C GLY A 269 31.47 -7.51 20.16
N THR A 270 32.34 -8.08 19.34
CA THR A 270 33.20 -9.22 19.67
C THR A 270 34.03 -8.92 20.89
#